data_AF-A0A7V3S1G7-F1
#
_entry.id   AF-A0A7V3S1G7-F1
#
_cell.length_a   1.000
_cell.length_b   1.000
_cell.length_c   1.000
_cell.angle_alpha   90.00
_cell.angle_beta   90.00
_cell.angle_gamma   90.00
#
_symmetry.space_group_name_H-M   'P 1'
#
loop_
_entity.id
_entity.type
_entity.pdbx_description
1 polymer ?
#
loop_
_entity_poly.entity_id
_entity_poly.type
_entity_poly.pdbx_seq_one_letter_code
_entity_poly.pdbx_strand_id
1 'polypeptide(L)'
;MGADILLRERRGKVGVLVLNRPEKANALSLELIAELRTALAQMASDDSIRVLVLRGSGARFFCAGFDIPSIPADFSEGADADAVLKSVYSRMPLPQLMADLKNYPYPTIAMLNGAAIGAGFNLAMCCDLRIASDQVELGITPARLGLVYFPEGIKQVVEALGTARAREVFFTGAIYGPAEVKNMGLVHQMVLASELENATFQLAEQITENAPLSLKGM
;
A
#
# COMPACT_ATOMS: atom_id res chain seq x y z
N MET A 1 6.05 9.86 26.27
CA MET A 1 5.02 9.76 25.22
C MET A 1 5.71 9.20 24.00
N GLY A 2 5.23 8.07 23.46
CA GLY A 2 5.82 7.48 22.26
C GLY A 2 5.64 8.40 21.05
N ALA A 3 6.52 8.29 20.06
CA ALA A 3 6.33 8.97 18.78
C ALA A 3 5.06 8.43 18.09
N ASP A 4 4.33 9.31 17.40
CA ASP A 4 3.12 8.94 16.67
C ASP A 4 3.46 8.01 15.49
N ILE A 5 2.78 6.86 15.40
CA ILE A 5 3.04 5.82 14.41
C ILE A 5 2.40 6.10 13.05
N LEU A 6 1.46 7.05 12.99
CA LEU A 6 0.78 7.49 11.77
C LEU A 6 0.64 9.01 11.79
N LEU A 7 1.42 9.71 10.96
CA LEU A 7 1.27 11.15 10.83
C LEU A 7 0.16 11.49 9.85
N ARG A 8 -0.59 12.55 10.15
CA ARG A 8 -1.67 13.10 9.33
C ARG A 8 -1.30 14.52 8.95
N GLU A 9 -1.13 14.78 7.66
CA GLU A 9 -0.85 16.12 7.15
C GLU A 9 -1.94 16.57 6.18
N ARG A 10 -1.97 17.86 5.89
CA ARG A 10 -2.89 18.45 4.92
C ARG A 10 -2.19 19.49 4.07
N ARG A 11 -2.38 19.42 2.75
CA ARG A 11 -1.91 20.42 1.78
C ARG A 11 -3.08 20.87 0.92
N GLY A 12 -3.69 22.00 1.28
CA GLY A 12 -4.90 22.49 0.62
C GLY A 12 -6.05 21.46 0.69
N LYS A 13 -6.38 20.88 -0.47
CA LYS A 13 -7.42 19.83 -0.64
C LYS A 13 -6.86 18.41 -0.63
N VAL A 14 -5.56 18.23 -0.40
CA VAL A 14 -4.90 16.93 -0.35
C VAL A 14 -4.71 16.50 1.11
N GLY A 15 -5.28 15.35 1.47
CA GLY A 15 -5.00 14.68 2.74
C GLY A 15 -3.78 13.78 2.59
N VAL A 16 -2.90 13.75 3.60
CA VAL A 16 -1.67 12.95 3.56
C VAL A 16 -1.59 12.05 4.78
N LEU A 17 -1.38 10.76 4.55
CA LEU A 17 -1.11 9.77 5.58
C LEU A 17 0.34 9.29 5.44
N VAL A 18 1.07 9.31 6.56
CA VAL A 18 2.48 8.94 6.61
C VAL A 18 2.68 7.79 7.58
N LEU A 19 3.00 6.61 7.06
CA LEU A 19 3.40 5.47 7.88
C LEU A 19 4.70 5.84 8.60
N ASN A 20 4.68 5.94 9.93
CA ASN A 20 5.79 6.51 10.69
C ASN A 20 6.36 5.52 11.70
N ARG A 21 6.89 4.41 11.17
CA ARG A 21 7.65 3.41 11.94
C ARG A 21 8.96 3.09 11.21
N PRO A 22 9.83 4.09 10.92
CA PRO A 22 10.98 3.90 10.06
C PRO A 22 11.97 2.85 10.60
N GLU A 23 12.07 2.72 11.93
CA GLU A 23 12.86 1.71 12.62
C GLU A 23 12.32 0.28 12.46
N LYS A 24 11.06 0.15 12.05
CA LYS A 24 10.39 -1.11 11.69
C LYS A 24 10.05 -1.16 10.19
N ALA A 25 10.75 -0.37 9.37
CA ALA A 25 10.54 -0.32 7.92
C ALA A 25 9.06 -0.06 7.54
N ASN A 26 8.36 0.74 8.35
CA ASN A 26 6.94 1.07 8.19
C ASN A 26 6.01 -0.15 8.12
N ALA A 27 6.40 -1.26 8.76
CA ALA A 27 5.59 -2.48 8.80
C ALA A 27 4.22 -2.23 9.44
N LEU A 28 3.19 -2.92 8.92
CA LEU A 28 1.81 -2.85 9.35
C LEU A 28 1.61 -3.69 10.63
N SER A 29 1.76 -3.05 11.79
CA SER A 29 1.30 -3.60 13.06
C SER A 29 -0.23 -3.51 13.17
N LEU A 30 -0.83 -4.26 14.10
CA LEU A 30 -2.27 -4.16 14.38
C LEU A 30 -2.70 -2.74 14.76
N GLU A 31 -1.87 -2.05 15.54
CA GLU A 31 -2.09 -0.66 15.95
C GLU A 31 -2.07 0.30 14.75
N LEU A 32 -1.05 0.20 13.89
CA LEU A 32 -0.97 1.03 12.68
C LEU A 32 -2.13 0.76 11.72
N ILE A 33 -2.55 -0.51 11.60
CA ILE A 33 -3.73 -0.85 10.80
C ILE A 33 -4.99 -0.18 11.35
N ALA A 34 -5.21 -0.24 12.67
CA ALA A 34 -6.38 0.39 13.30
C ALA A 34 -6.37 1.92 13.12
N GLU A 35 -5.21 2.57 13.29
CA GLU A 35 -5.03 4.01 13.09
C GLU A 35 -5.27 4.42 11.64
N LEU A 36 -4.76 3.64 10.67
CA LEU A 36 -4.99 3.89 9.24
C LEU A 36 -6.46 3.81 8.88
N ARG A 37 -7.16 2.76 9.33
CA ARG A 37 -8.59 2.59 9.05
C ARG A 37 -9.41 3.74 9.62
N THR A 38 -9.11 4.15 10.85
CA THR A 38 -9.72 5.32 11.49
C THR A 38 -9.45 6.61 10.69
N ALA A 39 -8.21 6.83 10.28
CA ALA A 39 -7.83 8.02 9.51
C ALA A 39 -8.49 8.06 8.12
N LEU A 40 -8.56 6.91 7.42
CA LEU A 40 -9.26 6.79 6.15
C LEU A 40 -10.75 7.13 6.30
N ALA A 41 -11.43 6.56 7.31
CA ALA A 41 -12.84 6.86 7.55
C ALA A 41 -13.08 8.36 7.87
N GLN A 42 -12.20 8.97 8.66
CA GLN A 42 -12.26 10.40 8.97
C GLN A 42 -12.06 11.26 7.72
N MET A 43 -11.03 10.98 6.92
CA MET A 43 -10.74 11.74 5.71
C MET A 43 -11.79 11.53 4.62
N ALA A 44 -12.40 10.35 4.53
CA ALA A 44 -13.49 10.04 3.60
C ALA A 44 -14.76 10.88 3.88
N SER A 45 -15.00 11.23 5.14
CA SER A 45 -16.15 12.07 5.54
C SER A 45 -15.86 13.57 5.49
N ASP A 46 -14.61 13.98 5.29
CA ASP A 46 -14.23 15.38 5.11
C ASP A 46 -14.33 15.78 3.62
N ASP A 47 -15.45 16.43 3.27
CA ASP A 47 -15.69 17.00 1.95
C ASP A 47 -14.76 18.19 1.60
N SER A 48 -13.73 18.51 2.38
CA SER A 48 -12.67 19.43 1.97
C SER A 48 -11.42 18.69 1.46
N ILE A 49 -11.32 17.38 1.67
CA ILE A 49 -10.31 16.51 1.08
C ILE A 49 -10.84 15.99 -0.28
N ARG A 50 -9.95 15.98 -1.27
CA ARG A 50 -10.27 15.62 -2.67
C ARG A 50 -9.31 14.59 -3.26
N VAL A 51 -8.14 14.43 -2.66
CA VAL A 51 -7.13 13.42 -3.02
C VAL A 51 -6.47 12.98 -1.72
N LEU A 52 -6.19 11.68 -1.62
CA LEU A 52 -5.39 11.10 -0.54
C LEU A 52 -4.01 10.75 -1.07
N VAL A 53 -2.96 11.17 -0.38
CA VAL A 53 -1.58 10.69 -0.59
C VAL A 53 -1.18 9.80 0.57
N LEU A 54 -0.70 8.59 0.26
CA LEU A 54 -0.14 7.66 1.23
C LEU A 54 1.36 7.51 0.99
N ARG A 55 2.17 7.64 2.04
CA ARG A 55 3.65 7.50 1.95
C ARG A 55 4.25 6.83 3.18
N GLY A 56 5.46 6.30 3.04
CA GLY A 56 6.29 5.96 4.19
C GLY A 56 7.05 7.17 4.72
N SER A 57 7.41 7.15 6.01
CA SER A 57 8.43 8.04 6.55
C SER A 57 9.83 7.50 6.24
N GLY A 58 10.82 8.39 6.26
CA GLY A 58 12.19 8.08 5.85
C GLY A 58 12.35 7.89 4.35
N ALA A 59 13.55 7.48 3.92
CA ALA A 59 13.90 7.36 2.51
C ALA A 59 13.92 5.92 1.98
N ARG A 60 13.97 4.91 2.86
CA ARG A 60 14.29 3.53 2.46
C ARG A 60 13.07 2.64 2.24
N PHE A 61 11.99 2.87 2.97
CA PHE A 61 10.81 2.00 2.94
C PHE A 61 9.55 2.84 2.79
N PHE A 62 8.73 2.46 1.81
CA PHE A 62 7.31 2.79 1.85
C PHE A 62 6.64 1.96 2.94
N CYS A 63 6.70 0.63 2.82
CA CYS A 63 6.14 -0.32 3.78
C CYS A 63 6.71 -1.74 3.56
N ALA A 64 7.31 -2.35 4.57
CA ALA A 64 7.85 -3.71 4.49
C ALA A 64 6.80 -4.84 4.59
N GLY A 65 5.51 -4.49 4.71
CA GLY A 65 4.42 -5.45 4.82
C GLY A 65 3.95 -5.67 6.25
N PHE A 66 3.31 -6.81 6.51
CA PHE A 66 2.72 -7.09 7.82
C PHE A 66 3.80 -7.41 8.86
N ASP A 67 3.63 -6.93 10.09
CA ASP A 67 4.58 -7.13 11.19
C ASP A 67 4.53 -8.62 11.64
N ILE A 68 5.43 -9.44 11.07
CA ILE A 68 5.49 -10.91 11.15
C ILE A 68 5.39 -11.51 12.57
N PRO A 69 5.91 -10.90 13.65
CA PRO A 69 5.70 -11.40 15.02
C PRO A 69 4.21 -11.54 15.42
N SER A 70 3.29 -10.98 14.63
CA SER A 70 1.85 -11.07 14.82
C SER A 70 1.17 -12.20 14.03
N ILE A 71 1.91 -12.97 13.22
CA ILE A 71 1.37 -14.09 12.45
C ILE A 71 1.49 -15.37 13.29
N PRO A 72 0.40 -16.11 13.57
CA PRO A 72 0.46 -17.37 14.32
C PRO A 72 1.43 -18.37 13.68
N ALA A 73 2.18 -19.10 14.50
CA ALA A 73 3.31 -19.95 14.10
C ALA A 73 2.95 -21.24 13.33
N ASP A 74 1.67 -21.51 13.06
CA ASP A 74 1.21 -22.77 12.47
C ASP A 74 1.23 -22.73 10.93
N PHE A 75 2.44 -22.65 10.35
CA PHE A 75 2.69 -22.92 8.93
C PHE A 75 3.57 -24.17 8.78
N SER A 76 3.14 -25.29 9.37
CA SER A 76 3.84 -26.57 9.16
C SER A 76 3.71 -27.03 7.70
N GLU A 77 4.74 -27.71 7.20
CA GLU A 77 4.65 -28.42 5.92
C GLU A 77 3.46 -29.39 5.96
N GLY A 78 2.56 -29.27 4.99
CA GLY A 78 1.34 -30.08 4.89
C GLY A 78 0.08 -29.48 5.54
N ALA A 79 0.15 -28.26 6.08
CA ALA A 79 -1.04 -27.54 6.53
C ALA A 79 -2.00 -27.27 5.35
N ASP A 80 -3.30 -27.51 5.56
CA ASP A 80 -4.33 -27.18 4.57
C ASP A 80 -4.40 -25.67 4.38
N ALA A 81 -4.12 -25.20 3.17
CA ALA A 81 -4.14 -23.80 2.80
C ALA A 81 -5.48 -23.14 3.13
N ASP A 82 -6.60 -23.84 2.96
CA ASP A 82 -7.93 -23.32 3.27
C ASP A 82 -8.15 -23.16 4.78
N ALA A 83 -7.60 -24.07 5.59
CA ALA A 83 -7.65 -23.99 7.05
C ALA A 83 -6.80 -22.84 7.58
N VAL A 84 -5.60 -22.64 7.01
CA VAL A 84 -4.70 -21.52 7.34
C VAL A 84 -5.33 -20.19 6.93
N LEU A 85 -5.93 -20.11 5.75
CA LEU A 85 -6.64 -18.91 5.28
C LEU A 85 -7.77 -18.54 6.24
N LYS A 86 -8.58 -19.52 6.65
CA LYS A 86 -9.71 -19.31 7.57
C LYS A 86 -9.26 -18.94 8.98
N SER A 87 -8.13 -19.43 9.48
CA SER A 87 -7.70 -19.18 10.86
C SER A 87 -6.91 -17.88 11.01
N VAL A 88 -6.01 -17.59 10.06
CA VAL A 88 -5.09 -16.45 10.12
C VAL A 88 -5.79 -15.18 9.62
N TYR A 89 -6.36 -15.19 8.41
CA TYR A 89 -6.90 -13.96 7.82
C TYR A 89 -8.28 -13.55 8.34
N SER A 90 -9.08 -14.47 8.88
CA SER A 90 -10.34 -14.08 9.54
C SER A 90 -10.13 -13.23 10.80
N ARG A 91 -8.94 -13.30 11.39
CA ARG A 91 -8.56 -12.59 12.61
C ARG A 91 -7.63 -11.41 12.36
N MET A 92 -7.12 -11.26 11.14
CA MET A 92 -6.23 -10.16 10.77
C MET A 92 -7.03 -9.00 10.17
N PRO A 93 -6.82 -7.75 10.63
CA PRO A 93 -7.52 -6.58 10.11
C PRO A 93 -6.99 -6.11 8.73
N LEU A 94 -6.04 -6.85 8.14
CA LEU A 94 -5.36 -6.49 6.90
C LEU A 94 -6.31 -6.47 5.69
N PRO A 95 -7.18 -7.47 5.45
CA PRO A 95 -8.13 -7.42 4.34
C PRO A 95 -9.09 -6.22 4.44
N GLN A 96 -9.51 -5.84 5.65
CA GLN A 96 -10.37 -4.68 5.86
C GLN A 96 -9.63 -3.37 5.54
N LEU A 97 -8.37 -3.21 5.97
CA LEU A 97 -7.57 -2.05 5.58
C LEU A 97 -7.43 -1.93 4.06
N MET A 98 -7.13 -3.04 3.38
CA MET A 98 -6.99 -3.03 1.92
C MET A 98 -8.31 -2.67 1.23
N ALA A 99 -9.43 -3.15 1.76
CA ALA A 99 -10.76 -2.81 1.27
C ALA A 99 -11.12 -1.34 1.54
N ASP A 100 -10.80 -0.81 2.72
CA ASP A 100 -11.06 0.59 3.09
C ASP A 100 -10.28 1.54 2.17
N LEU A 101 -9.04 1.20 1.82
CA LEU A 101 -8.22 2.00 0.90
C LEU A 101 -8.71 1.87 -0.56
N LYS A 102 -9.00 0.66 -1.03
CA LYS A 102 -9.49 0.42 -2.40
C LYS A 102 -10.84 1.08 -2.66
N ASN A 103 -11.73 1.11 -1.66
CA ASN A 103 -13.05 1.71 -1.77
C ASN A 103 -13.07 3.16 -1.24
N TYR A 104 -11.91 3.79 -1.09
CA TYR A 104 -11.84 5.17 -0.63
C TYR A 104 -12.53 6.09 -1.66
N PRO A 105 -13.40 7.02 -1.24
CA PRO A 105 -14.31 7.70 -2.17
C PRO A 105 -13.65 8.77 -3.05
N TYR A 106 -12.34 8.97 -2.94
CA TYR A 106 -11.61 9.97 -3.72
C TYR A 106 -10.34 9.34 -4.29
N PRO A 107 -9.73 9.93 -5.33
CA PRO A 107 -8.47 9.44 -5.86
C PRO A 107 -7.38 9.31 -4.80
N THR A 108 -6.66 8.20 -4.84
CA THR A 108 -5.58 7.84 -3.93
C THR A 108 -4.26 7.71 -4.68
N ILE A 109 -3.17 8.23 -4.09
CA ILE A 109 -1.83 8.17 -4.66
C ILE A 109 -0.88 7.55 -3.65
N ALA A 110 -0.25 6.44 -4.01
CA ALA A 110 0.89 5.91 -3.28
C ALA A 110 2.16 6.64 -3.73
N MET A 111 2.78 7.40 -2.81
CA MET A 111 4.09 8.00 -3.01
C MET A 111 5.16 7.04 -2.48
N LEU A 112 5.75 6.27 -3.38
CA LEU A 112 6.67 5.19 -3.09
C LEU A 112 8.09 5.75 -2.92
N ASN A 113 8.38 6.22 -1.70
CA ASN A 113 9.69 6.75 -1.30
C ASN A 113 10.80 5.69 -1.30
N GLY A 114 10.45 4.42 -1.10
CA GLY A 114 11.38 3.30 -1.14
C GLY A 114 10.64 1.97 -1.19
N ALA A 115 11.23 0.92 -0.63
CA ALA A 115 10.74 -0.44 -0.81
C ALA A 115 9.29 -0.66 -0.31
N ALA A 116 8.49 -1.39 -1.10
CA ALA A 116 7.15 -1.84 -0.75
C ALA A 116 7.04 -3.37 -0.92
N ILE A 117 6.99 -4.09 0.19
CA ILE A 117 7.16 -5.55 0.22
C ILE A 117 5.93 -6.23 0.83
N GLY A 118 5.51 -7.37 0.25
CA GLY A 118 4.40 -8.18 0.74
C GLY A 118 3.10 -7.36 0.82
N ALA A 119 2.54 -7.24 2.02
CA ALA A 119 1.36 -6.40 2.23
C ALA A 119 1.60 -4.91 1.91
N GLY A 120 2.83 -4.40 1.97
CA GLY A 120 3.16 -3.04 1.57
C GLY A 120 3.05 -2.83 0.06
N PHE A 121 3.40 -3.85 -0.73
CA PHE A 121 3.14 -3.87 -2.17
C PHE A 121 1.64 -3.83 -2.45
N ASN A 122 0.86 -4.68 -1.78
CA ASN A 122 -0.59 -4.72 -1.95
C ASN A 122 -1.25 -3.41 -1.52
N LEU A 123 -0.77 -2.77 -0.45
CA LEU A 123 -1.23 -1.45 -0.03
C LEU A 123 -1.04 -0.42 -1.15
N ALA A 124 0.11 -0.44 -1.83
CA ALA A 124 0.36 0.43 -2.99
C ALA A 124 -0.53 0.08 -4.21
N MET A 125 -0.84 -1.20 -4.42
CA MET A 125 -1.76 -1.64 -5.49
C MET A 125 -3.23 -1.32 -5.20
N CYS A 126 -3.60 -1.11 -3.94
CA CYS A 126 -4.92 -0.61 -3.57
C CYS A 126 -5.08 0.90 -3.79
N CYS A 127 -3.98 1.64 -3.97
CA CYS A 127 -4.09 3.02 -4.43
C CYS A 127 -4.36 3.08 -5.94
N ASP A 128 -5.05 4.13 -6.40
CA ASP A 128 -5.36 4.33 -7.81
C ASP A 128 -4.09 4.62 -8.60
N LEU A 129 -3.27 5.53 -8.09
CA LEU A 129 -2.04 5.99 -8.74
C LEU A 129 -0.80 5.70 -7.88
N ARG A 130 0.35 5.58 -8.55
CA ARG A 130 1.64 5.22 -7.95
C ARG A 130 2.74 6.06 -8.58
N ILE A 131 3.38 6.90 -7.77
CA ILE A 131 4.55 7.70 -8.14
C ILE A 131 5.71 7.17 -7.30
N ALA A 132 6.83 6.84 -7.95
CA ALA A 132 7.95 6.17 -7.28
C ALA A 132 9.28 6.90 -7.45
N SER A 133 10.13 6.77 -6.44
CA SER A 133 11.55 7.11 -6.59
C SER A 133 12.25 6.14 -7.54
N ASP A 134 13.35 6.59 -8.11
CA ASP A 134 14.31 5.82 -8.89
C ASP A 134 15.11 4.80 -8.07
N GLN A 135 14.79 4.66 -6.78
CA GLN A 135 15.38 3.71 -5.83
C GLN A 135 14.34 2.72 -5.28
N VAL A 136 13.14 2.69 -5.85
CA VAL A 136 12.04 1.82 -5.39
C VAL A 136 12.35 0.34 -5.64
N GLU A 137 11.99 -0.50 -4.67
CA GLU A 137 11.97 -1.95 -4.80
C GLU A 137 10.56 -2.47 -4.47
N LEU A 138 10.01 -3.32 -5.32
CA LEU A 138 8.65 -3.83 -5.15
C LEU A 138 8.64 -5.36 -5.20
N GLY A 139 7.91 -6.03 -4.30
CA GLY A 139 7.73 -7.49 -4.41
C GLY A 139 6.74 -8.08 -3.43
N ILE A 140 6.20 -9.26 -3.75
CA ILE A 140 5.32 -10.03 -2.86
C ILE A 140 6.01 -11.36 -2.53
N THR A 141 6.63 -11.45 -1.36
CA THR A 141 7.50 -12.57 -0.96
C THR A 141 6.86 -13.77 -0.22
N PRO A 142 5.57 -13.81 0.17
CA PRO A 142 4.96 -14.96 0.86
C PRO A 142 5.24 -16.36 0.28
N ALA A 143 5.34 -16.50 -1.04
CA ALA A 143 5.70 -17.75 -1.69
C ALA A 143 7.07 -18.31 -1.25
N ARG A 144 8.03 -17.43 -0.90
CA ARG A 144 9.37 -17.81 -0.41
C ARG A 144 9.37 -18.24 1.06
N LEU A 145 8.26 -17.99 1.77
CA LEU A 145 8.10 -18.24 3.20
C LEU A 145 7.10 -19.37 3.48
N GLY A 146 6.56 -20.03 2.44
CA GLY A 146 5.49 -21.02 2.61
C GLY A 146 4.17 -20.41 3.11
N LEU A 147 3.99 -19.09 2.96
CA LEU A 147 2.82 -18.37 3.44
C LEU A 147 1.75 -18.25 2.36
N VAL A 148 0.52 -18.59 2.70
CA VAL A 148 -0.63 -18.41 1.82
C VAL A 148 -1.04 -16.94 1.79
N TYR A 149 -1.21 -16.37 0.59
CA TYR A 149 -1.72 -15.01 0.43
C TYR A 149 -3.25 -14.99 0.46
N PHE A 150 -3.86 -13.98 1.08
CA PHE A 150 -5.31 -13.90 1.16
C PHE A 150 -5.97 -13.62 -0.20
N PRO A 151 -7.12 -14.25 -0.52
CA PRO A 151 -7.72 -14.19 -1.86
C PRO A 151 -8.05 -12.77 -2.34
N GLU A 152 -8.54 -11.89 -1.47
CA GLU A 152 -8.91 -10.52 -1.83
C GLU A 152 -7.67 -9.73 -2.25
N GLY A 153 -6.54 -9.93 -1.59
CA GLY A 153 -5.27 -9.30 -1.94
C GLY A 153 -4.74 -9.76 -3.29
N ILE A 154 -4.92 -11.05 -3.62
CA ILE A 154 -4.60 -11.56 -4.96
C ILE A 154 -5.45 -10.86 -6.01
N LYS A 155 -6.77 -10.75 -5.79
CA LYS A 155 -7.69 -10.07 -6.72
C LYS A 155 -7.29 -8.61 -6.95
N GLN A 156 -6.98 -7.88 -5.89
CA GLN A 156 -6.54 -6.48 -5.96
C GLN A 156 -5.27 -6.31 -6.81
N VAL A 157 -4.28 -7.18 -6.61
CA VAL A 157 -3.05 -7.15 -7.40
C VAL A 157 -3.30 -7.55 -8.86
N VAL A 158 -4.20 -8.51 -9.12
CA VAL A 158 -4.62 -8.89 -10.48
C VAL A 158 -5.33 -7.74 -11.18
N GLU A 159 -6.21 -7.01 -10.50
CA GLU A 159 -6.87 -5.83 -11.06
C GLU A 159 -5.88 -4.72 -11.41
N ALA A 160 -4.87 -4.49 -10.57
CA ALA A 160 -3.87 -3.46 -10.79
C ALA A 160 -2.87 -3.81 -11.93
N LEU A 161 -2.47 -5.09 -12.07
CA LEU A 161 -1.36 -5.50 -12.94
C LEU A 161 -1.77 -6.38 -14.13
N GLY A 162 -3.02 -6.84 -14.15
CA GLY A 162 -3.46 -7.92 -15.01
C GLY A 162 -2.95 -9.29 -14.55
N THR A 163 -3.61 -10.34 -15.03
CA THR A 163 -3.39 -11.73 -14.57
C THR A 163 -1.96 -12.23 -14.82
N ALA A 164 -1.34 -11.86 -15.95
CA ALA A 164 -0.02 -12.36 -16.30
C ALA A 164 1.06 -11.87 -15.31
N ARG A 165 1.13 -10.56 -15.07
CA ARG A 165 2.10 -9.97 -14.15
C ARG A 165 1.82 -10.32 -12.71
N ALA A 166 0.55 -10.36 -12.31
CA ALA A 166 0.20 -10.79 -10.95
C ALA A 166 0.70 -12.23 -10.67
N ARG A 167 0.51 -13.16 -11.61
CA ARG A 167 1.04 -14.53 -11.46
C ARG A 167 2.56 -14.57 -11.35
N GLU A 168 3.26 -13.82 -12.20
CA GLU A 168 4.73 -13.71 -12.11
C GLU A 168 5.17 -13.22 -10.73
N VAL A 169 4.57 -12.14 -10.23
CA VAL A 169 4.86 -11.57 -8.90
C VAL A 169 4.60 -12.59 -7.78
N PHE A 170 3.42 -13.22 -7.76
CA PHE A 170 3.06 -14.18 -6.71
C PHE A 170 3.86 -15.49 -6.77
N PHE A 171 4.12 -16.02 -7.96
CA PHE A 171 4.78 -17.33 -8.10
C PHE A 171 6.29 -17.26 -7.89
N THR A 172 6.93 -16.18 -8.35
CA THR A 172 8.39 -16.02 -8.21
C THR A 172 8.77 -15.56 -6.81
N GLY A 173 7.90 -14.79 -6.15
CA GLY A 173 8.24 -14.09 -4.91
C GLY A 173 9.42 -13.13 -5.06
N ALA A 174 9.73 -12.69 -6.28
CA ALA A 174 10.87 -11.84 -6.57
C ALA A 174 10.69 -10.42 -6.01
N ILE A 175 11.81 -9.75 -5.78
CA ILE A 175 11.87 -8.31 -5.51
C ILE A 175 12.41 -7.67 -6.77
N TYR A 176 11.62 -6.76 -7.34
CA TYR A 176 11.90 -6.07 -8.59
C TYR A 176 12.51 -4.70 -8.30
N GLY A 177 13.64 -4.41 -8.95
CA GLY A 177 14.30 -3.11 -8.85
C GLY A 177 13.68 -2.05 -9.77
N PRO A 178 14.19 -0.81 -9.75
CA PRO A 178 13.59 0.33 -10.47
C PRO A 178 13.36 0.08 -11.97
N ALA A 179 14.34 -0.53 -12.65
CA ALA A 179 14.24 -0.81 -14.09
C ALA A 179 13.10 -1.81 -14.39
N GLU A 180 12.98 -2.87 -13.60
CA GLU A 180 11.94 -3.88 -13.74
C GLU A 180 10.57 -3.31 -13.37
N VAL A 181 10.49 -2.57 -12.26
CA VAL A 181 9.28 -1.87 -11.80
C VAL A 181 8.70 -0.99 -12.90
N LYS A 182 9.55 -0.23 -13.60
CA LYS A 182 9.15 0.60 -14.75
C LYS A 182 8.73 -0.27 -15.95
N ASN A 183 9.52 -1.27 -16.32
CA ASN A 183 9.25 -2.13 -17.49
C ASN A 183 7.97 -2.98 -17.33
N MET A 184 7.64 -3.37 -16.10
CA MET A 184 6.43 -4.11 -15.78
C MET A 184 5.19 -3.24 -15.66
N GLY A 185 5.34 -1.91 -15.67
CA GLY A 185 4.23 -0.96 -15.49
C GLY A 185 3.65 -0.96 -14.07
N LEU A 186 4.44 -1.31 -13.06
CA LEU A 186 3.96 -1.37 -11.66
C LEU A 186 3.67 0.03 -11.09
N VAL A 187 4.24 1.07 -11.68
CA VAL A 187 4.10 2.47 -11.27
C VAL A 187 3.73 3.33 -12.47
N HIS A 188 2.98 4.41 -12.23
CA HIS A 188 2.53 5.33 -13.28
C HIS A 188 3.64 6.29 -13.70
N GLN A 189 4.46 6.70 -12.72
CA GLN A 189 5.59 7.59 -12.95
C GLN A 189 6.74 7.21 -12.01
N MET A 190 7.96 7.33 -12.54
CA MET A 190 9.19 7.19 -11.78
C MET A 190 10.03 8.45 -11.96
N VAL A 191 10.50 9.01 -10.86
CA VAL A 191 11.29 10.27 -10.81
C VAL A 191 12.47 10.10 -9.86
N LEU A 192 13.41 11.04 -9.86
CA LEU A 192 14.49 11.03 -8.88
C LEU A 192 13.93 11.11 -7.46
N ALA A 193 14.55 10.44 -6.49
CA ALA A 193 14.14 10.51 -5.09
C ALA A 193 13.96 11.95 -4.56
N SER A 194 14.79 12.89 -5.00
CA SER A 194 14.71 14.32 -4.64
C SER A 194 13.51 15.06 -5.24
N GLU A 195 12.91 14.51 -6.30
CA GLU A 195 11.78 15.11 -7.02
C GLU A 195 10.44 14.46 -6.68
N LEU A 196 10.47 13.30 -5.99
CA LEU A 196 9.30 12.47 -5.71
C LEU A 196 8.16 13.24 -5.04
N GLU A 197 8.48 14.02 -4.01
CA GLU A 197 7.48 14.79 -3.28
C GLU A 197 6.82 15.82 -4.20
N ASN A 198 7.62 16.61 -4.91
CA ASN A 198 7.13 17.62 -5.82
C ASN A 198 6.27 17.00 -6.95
N ALA A 199 6.73 15.94 -7.60
CA ALA A 199 5.98 15.27 -8.66
C ALA A 199 4.63 14.71 -8.18
N THR A 200 4.61 14.12 -6.97
CA THR A 200 3.39 13.57 -6.37
C THR A 200 2.38 14.67 -6.08
N PHE A 201 2.81 15.77 -5.45
CA PHE A 201 1.90 16.85 -5.09
C PHE A 201 1.45 17.67 -6.30
N GLN A 202 2.28 17.84 -7.32
CA GLN A 202 1.85 18.43 -8.59
C GLN A 202 0.70 17.64 -9.24
N LEU A 203 0.84 16.31 -9.29
CA LEU A 203 -0.24 15.44 -9.80
C LEU A 203 -1.48 15.50 -8.91
N ALA A 204 -1.31 15.45 -7.59
CA ALA A 204 -2.41 15.55 -6.65
C ALA A 204 -3.18 16.87 -6.83
N GLU A 205 -2.48 18.00 -6.90
CA GLU A 205 -3.05 19.32 -7.11
C GLU A 205 -3.83 19.39 -8.44
N GLN A 206 -3.25 18.90 -9.53
CA GLN A 206 -3.93 18.80 -10.83
C GLN A 206 -5.23 18.00 -10.73
N ILE A 207 -5.26 16.90 -9.97
CA ILE A 207 -6.49 16.13 -9.75
C ILE A 207 -7.53 16.97 -8.99
N THR A 208 -7.11 17.74 -7.97
CA THR A 208 -8.02 18.57 -7.15
C THR A 208 -8.69 19.74 -7.89
N GLU A 209 -8.22 20.07 -9.09
CA GLU A 209 -8.84 21.06 -9.98
C GLU A 209 -10.10 20.52 -10.69
N ASN A 210 -10.26 19.18 -10.76
CA ASN A 210 -11.40 18.56 -11.40
C ASN A 210 -12.67 18.56 -10.52
N ALA A 211 -13.81 18.30 -11.16
CA ALA A 211 -15.11 18.27 -10.50
C ALA A 211 -15.17 17.11 -9.46
N PRO A 212 -15.44 17.40 -8.18
CA PRO A 212 -15.36 16.40 -7.12
C PRO A 212 -16.42 15.29 -7.26
N LEU A 213 -17.59 15.61 -7.80
CA LEU A 213 -18.64 14.61 -8.05
C LEU A 213 -18.20 13.58 -9.09
N SER A 214 -17.52 14.02 -10.15
CA SER A 214 -16.99 13.12 -11.17
C SER A 214 -15.92 12.20 -10.60
N LEU A 215 -15.00 12.73 -9.80
CA LEU A 215 -13.94 11.94 -9.17
C LEU A 215 -14.48 10.90 -8.17
N LYS A 216 -15.56 11.21 -7.43
CA LYS A 216 -16.21 10.25 -6.53
C LYS A 216 -16.93 9.10 -7.24
N GLY A 217 -17.29 9.30 -8.52
CA GLY A 217 -18.12 8.37 -9.28
C GLY A 217 -17.34 7.49 -10.26
N MET A 218 -16.02 7.66 -10.36
CA MET A 218 -15.10 6.80 -11.12
C MET A 218 -14.63 5.66 -10.24
#